data_AF-A0A7J6TL76-F1
#
_entry.id   AF-A0A7J6TL76-F1
#
_cell.length_a   1.000
_cell.length_b   1.000
_cell.length_c   1.000
_cell.angle_alpha   90.00
_cell.angle_beta   90.00
_cell.angle_gamma   90.00
#
_symmetry.space_group_name_H-M   'P 1'
#
loop_
_entity.id
_entity.type
_entity.pdbx_description
1 polymer ?
#
loop_
_entity_poly.entity_id
_entity_poly.type
_entity_poly.pdbx_seq_one_letter_code
_entity_poly.pdbx_strand_id
1 'polypeptide(L)'
;MTDDRIRFFLDKGKAKIRALKQKMYQHLAGAFGGPKHYDPAGIKPAHYNMNITDYHVDAIDIDPDTIDDAVMVMNSVRSDITTGFALRRELAQKRDGQDGEDQLFSRLGGLEGVDEFVTRLYECVERDRRLNQFFTGAKLKAIKQAQTDFIIKTLGGPSDYSGRSLEEIHAVLAITDYHID
;
A
#
# COMPACT_ATOMS: atom_id res chain seq x y z
N MET A 1 9.28 8.16 -17.43
CA MET A 1 9.35 7.58 -16.08
C MET A 1 9.04 6.11 -16.24
N THR A 2 9.94 5.27 -15.79
CA THR A 2 9.98 3.83 -16.07
C THR A 2 9.30 2.99 -15.00
N ASP A 3 9.13 3.53 -13.78
CA ASP A 3 8.52 2.80 -12.66
C ASP A 3 7.01 3.10 -12.53
N ASP A 4 6.19 2.06 -12.65
CA ASP A 4 4.73 2.16 -12.58
C ASP A 4 4.22 2.54 -11.19
N ARG A 5 5.00 2.31 -10.11
CA ARG A 5 4.63 2.64 -8.72
C ARG A 5 4.30 4.12 -8.55
N ILE A 6 5.00 5.00 -9.27
CA ILE A 6 4.83 6.46 -9.16
C ILE A 6 4.00 7.07 -10.29
N ARG A 7 3.58 6.27 -11.26
CA ARG A 7 2.84 6.74 -12.43
C ARG A 7 1.55 7.45 -12.04
N PHE A 8 0.78 6.89 -11.11
CA PHE A 8 -0.45 7.51 -10.63
C PHE A 8 -0.24 8.94 -10.07
N PHE A 9 0.89 9.18 -9.39
CA PHE A 9 1.18 10.49 -8.80
C PHE A 9 1.70 11.50 -9.82
N LEU A 10 2.33 11.03 -10.90
CA LEU A 10 3.09 11.86 -11.83
C LEU A 10 2.48 11.95 -13.24
N ASP A 11 1.47 11.14 -13.54
CA ASP A 11 0.67 11.27 -14.76
C ASP A 11 -0.34 12.42 -14.61
N LYS A 12 0.15 13.64 -14.85
CA LYS A 12 -0.64 14.88 -14.77
C LYS A 12 -0.54 15.67 -16.07
N GLY A 13 -1.52 16.55 -16.31
CA GLY A 13 -1.49 17.46 -17.44
C GLY A 13 -0.21 18.32 -17.50
N LYS A 14 0.25 18.66 -18.72
CA LYS A 14 1.55 19.33 -18.99
C LYS A 14 1.82 20.54 -18.10
N ALA A 15 0.81 21.38 -17.84
CA ALA A 15 0.96 22.56 -16.98
C ALA A 15 1.26 22.19 -15.51
N LYS A 16 0.58 21.17 -14.97
CA LYS A 16 0.82 20.67 -13.61
C LYS A 16 2.21 20.04 -13.50
N ILE A 17 2.67 19.32 -14.52
CA ILE A 17 4.02 18.76 -14.54
C ILE A 17 5.09 19.84 -14.57
N ARG A 18 4.90 20.92 -15.34
CA ARG A 18 5.83 22.06 -15.31
C ARG A 18 5.91 22.70 -13.93
N ALA A 19 4.76 22.95 -13.28
CA ALA A 19 4.73 23.51 -11.94
C ALA A 19 5.39 22.58 -10.90
N LEU A 20 5.16 21.26 -11.00
CA LEU A 20 5.79 20.26 -10.14
C LEU A 20 7.31 20.28 -10.30
N LYS A 21 7.82 20.21 -11.53
CA LYS A 21 9.26 20.28 -11.83
C LYS A 21 9.90 21.55 -11.29
N GLN A 22 9.22 22.69 -11.41
CA GLN A 22 9.71 23.96 -10.86
C GLN A 22 9.83 23.92 -9.34
N LYS A 23 8.83 23.37 -8.63
CA LYS A 23 8.87 23.24 -7.16
C LYS A 23 9.98 22.28 -6.71
N MET A 24 10.14 21.15 -7.39
CA MET A 24 11.25 20.21 -7.13
C MET A 24 12.61 20.88 -7.32
N TYR A 25 12.78 21.63 -8.42
CA TYR A 25 13.99 22.40 -8.68
C TYR A 25 14.26 23.44 -7.59
N GLN A 26 13.25 24.20 -7.17
CA GLN A 26 13.37 25.21 -6.11
C GLN A 26 13.76 24.58 -4.76
N HIS A 27 13.27 23.38 -4.48
CA HIS A 27 13.61 22.68 -3.24
C HIS A 27 15.05 22.20 -3.26
N LEU A 28 15.47 21.51 -4.33
CA LEU A 28 16.85 21.07 -4.52
C LEU A 28 17.82 22.26 -4.52
N ALA A 29 17.55 23.28 -5.35
CA ALA A 29 18.40 24.47 -5.42
C ALA A 29 18.52 25.18 -4.07
N GLY A 30 17.42 25.31 -3.32
CA GLY A 30 17.42 25.92 -2.01
C GLY A 30 18.21 25.12 -0.96
N ALA A 31 18.16 23.79 -1.02
CA ALA A 31 18.91 22.91 -0.12
C ALA A 31 20.43 23.04 -0.28
N PHE A 32 20.91 23.43 -1.48
CA PHE A 32 22.32 23.67 -1.78
C PHE A 32 22.71 25.15 -1.79
N GLY A 33 21.90 26.02 -1.17
CA GLY A 33 22.21 27.46 -1.05
C GLY A 33 22.05 28.26 -2.34
N GLY A 34 21.36 27.72 -3.35
CA GLY A 34 21.00 28.42 -4.57
C GLY A 34 19.94 29.50 -4.34
N PRO A 35 19.78 30.46 -5.28
CA PRO A 35 18.99 31.68 -5.08
C PRO A 35 17.47 31.49 -5.09
N LYS A 36 17.00 30.26 -5.37
CA LYS A 36 15.58 29.92 -5.46
C LYS A 36 15.28 28.90 -4.39
N HIS A 37 14.35 29.22 -3.49
CA HIS A 37 13.99 28.37 -2.37
C HIS A 37 12.54 27.93 -2.48
N TYR A 38 12.31 26.65 -2.18
CA TYR A 38 11.00 26.14 -1.83
C TYR A 38 10.90 26.07 -0.31
N ASP A 39 9.79 26.53 0.27
CA ASP A 39 9.55 26.44 1.71
C ASP A 39 9.25 24.99 2.13
N PRO A 40 10.12 24.34 2.93
CA PRO A 40 9.90 22.98 3.39
C PRO A 40 8.60 22.82 4.20
N ALA A 41 8.11 23.88 4.86
CA ALA A 41 6.85 23.84 5.61
C ALA A 41 5.65 23.51 4.69
N GLY A 42 5.76 23.76 3.39
CA GLY A 42 4.75 23.43 2.39
C GLY A 42 4.75 21.97 1.94
N ILE A 43 5.75 21.15 2.28
CA ILE A 43 5.85 19.76 1.82
C ILE A 43 4.78 18.91 2.49
N LYS A 44 4.75 18.90 3.83
CA LYS A 44 3.81 18.06 4.59
C LYS A 44 2.34 18.35 4.26
N PRO A 45 1.86 19.61 4.19
CA PRO A 45 0.48 19.89 3.80
C PRO A 45 0.15 19.46 2.37
N ALA A 46 1.09 19.62 1.43
CA ALA A 46 0.88 19.25 0.03
C ALA A 46 0.74 17.73 -0.17
N HIS A 47 1.47 16.96 0.63
CA HIS A 47 1.44 15.49 0.59
C HIS A 47 0.47 14.88 1.59
N TYR A 48 -0.10 15.70 2.50
CA TYR A 48 -0.96 15.21 3.58
C TYR A 48 -2.00 14.26 3.03
N ASN A 49 -2.88 14.67 2.12
CA ASN A 49 -3.97 13.83 1.59
C ASN A 49 -3.57 12.83 0.49
N MET A 50 -2.27 12.61 0.26
CA MET A 50 -1.79 11.66 -0.75
C MET A 50 -1.54 10.29 -0.12
N ASN A 51 -1.77 9.21 -0.87
CA ASN A 51 -1.46 7.84 -0.44
C ASN A 51 -0.04 7.45 -0.84
N ILE A 52 0.92 8.33 -0.54
CA ILE A 52 2.35 8.09 -0.80
C ILE A 52 2.95 7.40 0.42
N THR A 53 3.78 6.40 0.17
CA THR A 53 4.45 5.54 1.15
C THR A 53 5.91 5.39 0.75
N ASP A 54 6.75 4.79 1.60
CA ASP A 54 8.15 4.52 1.25
C ASP A 54 8.28 3.68 -0.03
N TYR A 55 7.38 2.72 -0.24
CA TYR A 55 7.27 1.95 -1.49
C TYR A 55 7.26 2.82 -2.76
N HIS A 56 6.63 3.99 -2.69
CA HIS A 56 6.55 4.95 -3.79
C HIS A 56 7.77 5.88 -3.83
N VAL A 57 8.32 6.27 -2.68
CA VAL A 57 9.51 7.13 -2.62
C VAL A 57 10.75 6.38 -3.12
N ASP A 58 10.85 5.09 -2.83
CA ASP A 58 11.96 4.22 -3.28
C ASP A 58 11.89 3.89 -4.77
N ALA A 59 10.77 4.21 -5.41
CA ALA A 59 10.61 4.14 -6.87
C ALA A 59 11.15 5.38 -7.59
N ILE A 60 11.50 6.43 -6.84
CA ILE A 60 12.14 7.62 -7.40
C ILE A 60 13.58 7.23 -7.74
N ASP A 61 13.76 6.86 -9.00
CA ASP A 61 15.07 6.59 -9.58
C ASP A 61 15.84 7.92 -9.66
N ILE A 62 16.79 8.08 -8.74
CA ILE A 62 17.78 9.15 -8.77
C ILE A 62 19.02 8.50 -9.36
N ASP A 63 19.45 9.00 -10.53
CA ASP A 63 20.60 8.49 -11.26
C ASP A 63 21.78 8.30 -10.28
N PRO A 64 22.45 7.13 -10.24
CA PRO A 64 23.60 6.87 -9.35
C PRO A 64 24.75 7.87 -9.51
N ASP A 65 24.87 8.53 -10.67
CA ASP A 65 25.85 9.60 -10.92
C ASP A 65 25.38 10.97 -10.38
N THR A 66 24.14 11.06 -9.87
CA THR A 66 23.66 12.22 -9.12
C THR A 66 24.37 12.28 -7.79
N ILE A 67 24.90 13.46 -7.46
CA ILE A 67 25.63 13.75 -6.21
C ILE A 67 24.83 13.24 -5.00
N ASP A 68 25.47 12.57 -4.03
CA ASP A 68 24.93 12.08 -2.75
C ASP A 68 23.94 13.07 -2.09
N ASP A 69 24.22 14.35 -2.27
CA ASP A 69 23.41 15.53 -2.05
C ASP A 69 21.91 15.36 -2.40
N ALA A 70 21.55 14.89 -3.60
CA ALA A 70 20.14 14.75 -4.00
C ALA A 70 19.42 13.65 -3.19
N VAL A 71 20.12 12.55 -2.92
CA VAL A 71 19.64 11.48 -2.05
C VAL A 71 19.48 11.99 -0.61
N MET A 72 20.44 12.79 -0.13
CA MET A 72 20.38 13.43 1.18
C MET A 72 19.15 14.35 1.30
N VAL A 73 18.89 15.19 0.30
CA VAL A 73 17.72 16.09 0.30
C VAL A 73 16.43 15.29 0.29
N MET A 74 16.32 14.26 -0.55
CA MET A 74 15.14 13.40 -0.60
C MET A 74 14.89 12.67 0.72
N ASN A 75 15.95 12.16 1.37
CA ASN A 75 15.83 11.54 2.68
C ASN A 75 15.42 12.54 3.77
N SER A 76 15.86 13.80 3.69
CA SER A 76 15.50 14.82 4.68
C SER A 76 14.00 15.18 4.68
N VAL A 77 13.32 15.05 3.53
CA VAL A 77 11.88 15.35 3.39
C VAL A 77 11.00 14.12 3.27
N ARG A 78 11.58 12.92 3.30
CA ARG A 78 10.87 11.64 3.18
C ARG A 78 9.73 11.55 4.18
N SER A 79 9.99 11.86 5.45
CA SER A 79 8.96 11.84 6.49
C SER A 79 7.82 12.80 6.17
N ASP A 80 8.09 14.02 5.70
CA ASP A 80 7.04 14.99 5.38
C ASP A 80 6.16 14.53 4.22
N ILE A 81 6.70 13.74 3.29
CA ILE A 81 5.97 13.16 2.17
C ILE A 81 5.07 11.99 2.62
N THR A 82 5.57 11.10 3.49
CA THR A 82 4.87 9.84 3.85
C THR A 82 3.97 9.95 5.08
N THR A 83 4.23 10.93 5.97
CA THR A 83 3.49 11.08 7.25
C THR A 83 1.99 11.25 7.05
N GLY A 84 1.56 11.91 5.98
CA GLY A 84 0.14 12.11 5.70
C GLY A 84 -0.63 10.78 5.64
N PHE A 85 -0.12 9.83 4.85
CA PHE A 85 -0.69 8.49 4.74
C PHE A 85 -0.65 7.75 6.08
N ALA A 86 0.51 7.74 6.76
CA ALA A 86 0.68 7.03 8.02
C ALA A 86 -0.33 7.50 9.08
N LEU A 87 -0.50 8.81 9.24
CA LEU A 87 -1.46 9.38 10.19
C LEU A 87 -2.91 9.08 9.80
N ARG A 88 -3.28 9.20 8.51
CA ARG A 88 -4.64 8.86 8.09
C ARG A 88 -4.95 7.38 8.29
N ARG A 89 -3.99 6.50 8.05
CA ARG A 89 -4.11 5.06 8.31
C ARG A 89 -4.28 4.80 9.80
N GLU A 90 -3.44 5.38 10.65
CA GLU A 90 -3.55 5.22 12.10
C GLU A 90 -4.87 5.76 12.64
N LEU A 91 -5.32 6.93 12.16
CA LEU A 91 -6.61 7.51 12.52
C LEU A 91 -7.79 6.67 12.04
N ALA A 92 -7.71 6.08 10.84
CA ALA A 92 -8.71 5.14 10.34
C ALA A 92 -8.74 3.88 11.23
N GLN A 93 -7.58 3.29 11.52
CA GLN A 93 -7.47 2.13 12.41
C GLN A 93 -8.01 2.41 13.82
N LYS A 94 -7.73 3.60 14.38
CA LYS A 94 -8.27 4.00 15.69
C LYS A 94 -9.78 4.24 15.66
N ARG A 95 -10.33 4.75 14.56
CA ARG A 95 -11.79 4.90 14.36
C ARG A 95 -12.45 3.54 14.20
N ASP A 96 -11.88 2.64 13.42
CA ASP A 96 -12.39 1.28 13.23
C ASP A 96 -12.36 0.49 14.55
N GLY A 97 -11.37 0.74 15.42
CA GLY A 97 -11.34 0.19 16.78
C GLY A 97 -12.35 0.82 17.77
N GLN A 98 -12.98 1.94 17.42
CA GLN A 98 -14.02 2.61 18.23
C GLN A 98 -15.44 2.41 17.68
N ASP A 99 -15.58 2.20 16.37
CA ASP A 99 -16.87 2.05 15.66
C ASP A 99 -17.15 0.61 15.16
N GLY A 100 -16.36 -0.36 15.64
CA GLY A 100 -16.63 -1.80 15.55
C GLY A 100 -16.22 -2.43 14.22
N GLU A 101 -15.42 -3.50 14.31
CA GLU A 101 -15.18 -4.46 13.23
C GLU A 101 -16.51 -4.86 12.54
N ASP A 102 -17.61 -4.88 13.31
CA ASP A 102 -19.02 -5.06 12.92
C ASP A 102 -19.47 -4.30 11.64
N GLN A 103 -18.87 -3.16 11.29
CA GLN A 103 -19.26 -2.45 10.07
C GLN A 103 -18.71 -3.08 8.79
N LEU A 104 -17.51 -3.65 8.78
CA LEU A 104 -16.93 -4.16 7.53
C LEU A 104 -17.60 -5.47 7.10
N PHE A 105 -17.85 -6.38 8.03
CA PHE A 105 -18.63 -7.59 7.75
C PHE A 105 -20.04 -7.24 7.28
N SER A 106 -20.74 -6.33 7.96
CA SER A 106 -22.07 -5.89 7.53
C SER A 106 -22.04 -5.20 6.15
N ARG A 107 -21.05 -4.35 5.87
CA ARG A 107 -20.90 -3.65 4.58
C ARG A 107 -20.53 -4.57 3.43
N LEU A 108 -19.80 -5.65 3.71
CA LEU A 108 -19.46 -6.66 2.72
C LEU A 108 -20.69 -7.52 2.34
N GLY A 109 -21.76 -7.49 3.14
CA GLY A 109 -22.98 -8.28 2.93
C GLY A 109 -23.16 -9.44 3.91
N GLY A 110 -22.47 -9.40 5.06
CA GLY A 110 -22.51 -10.49 6.04
C GLY A 110 -21.91 -11.79 5.49
N LEU A 111 -22.44 -12.93 5.93
CA LEU A 111 -21.94 -14.25 5.53
C LEU A 111 -22.01 -14.47 4.01
N GLU A 112 -23.12 -14.09 3.39
CA GLU A 112 -23.31 -14.24 1.93
C GLU A 112 -22.29 -13.41 1.14
N GLY A 113 -22.06 -12.17 1.59
CA GLY A 113 -21.06 -11.29 0.99
C GLY A 113 -19.64 -11.81 1.10
N VAL A 114 -19.28 -12.40 2.25
CA VAL A 114 -17.96 -13.05 2.41
C VAL A 114 -17.84 -14.29 1.52
N ASP A 115 -18.87 -15.13 1.45
CA ASP A 115 -18.86 -16.34 0.61
C ASP A 115 -18.70 -16.00 -0.88
N GLU A 116 -19.42 -14.97 -1.36
CA GLU A 116 -19.28 -14.46 -2.72
C GLU A 116 -17.88 -13.90 -2.97
N PHE A 117 -17.35 -13.11 -2.03
CA PHE A 117 -15.99 -12.56 -2.12
C PHE A 117 -14.94 -13.67 -2.22
N VAL A 118 -14.99 -14.67 -1.33
CA VAL A 118 -14.04 -15.79 -1.33
C VAL A 118 -14.18 -16.60 -2.61
N THR A 119 -15.39 -16.85 -3.08
CA THR A 119 -15.62 -17.54 -4.35
C THR A 119 -14.90 -16.83 -5.51
N ARG A 120 -15.12 -15.51 -5.66
CA ARG A 120 -14.46 -14.70 -6.70
C ARG A 120 -12.94 -14.63 -6.53
N LEU A 121 -12.44 -14.55 -5.30
CA LEU A 121 -11.00 -14.57 -5.01
C LEU A 121 -10.37 -15.84 -5.59
N TYR A 122 -10.99 -17.00 -5.37
CA TYR A 122 -10.44 -18.26 -5.85
C TYR A 122 -10.60 -18.47 -7.35
N GLU A 123 -11.63 -17.90 -7.99
CA GLU A 123 -11.69 -17.85 -9.45
C GLU A 123 -10.48 -17.09 -10.04
N CYS A 124 -10.03 -16.01 -9.39
CA CYS A 124 -8.83 -15.28 -9.79
C CYS A 124 -7.56 -16.09 -9.52
N VAL A 125 -7.41 -16.65 -8.31
CA VAL A 125 -6.24 -17.44 -7.91
C VAL A 125 -6.04 -18.67 -8.80
N GLU A 126 -7.11 -19.37 -9.15
CA GLU A 126 -7.04 -20.56 -10.01
C GLU A 126 -6.61 -20.22 -11.44
N ARG A 127 -6.91 -19.00 -11.92
CA ARG A 127 -6.52 -18.50 -13.24
C ARG A 127 -5.11 -17.91 -13.28
N ASP A 128 -4.58 -17.44 -12.16
CA ASP A 128 -3.23 -16.89 -12.08
C ASP A 128 -2.18 -18.01 -12.02
N ARG A 129 -1.34 -18.11 -13.06
CA ARG A 129 -0.27 -19.10 -13.16
C ARG A 129 0.81 -18.94 -12.09
N ARG A 130 0.96 -17.75 -11.51
CA ARG A 130 1.89 -17.49 -10.40
C ARG A 130 1.40 -18.14 -9.11
N LEU A 131 0.08 -18.19 -8.92
CA LEU A 131 -0.56 -18.58 -7.66
C LEU A 131 -1.12 -20.00 -7.67
N ASN A 132 -1.69 -20.44 -8.79
CA ASN A 132 -2.49 -21.66 -8.84
C ASN A 132 -1.74 -22.92 -8.36
N GLN A 133 -0.41 -22.96 -8.53
CA GLN A 133 0.46 -24.04 -8.06
C GLN A 133 0.38 -24.26 -6.55
N PHE A 134 0.16 -23.21 -5.76
CA PHE A 134 0.03 -23.29 -4.30
C PHE A 134 -1.33 -23.84 -3.85
N PHE A 135 -2.32 -23.84 -4.75
CA PHE A 135 -3.73 -24.14 -4.43
C PHE A 135 -4.25 -25.42 -5.12
N THR A 136 -3.35 -26.35 -5.43
CA THR A 136 -3.71 -27.64 -6.05
C THR A 136 -4.02 -28.73 -5.01
N GLY A 137 -4.87 -29.68 -5.39
CA GLY A 137 -5.09 -30.92 -4.63
C GLY A 137 -6.23 -30.88 -3.60
N ALA A 138 -6.34 -31.98 -2.84
CA ALA A 138 -7.50 -32.27 -1.98
C ALA A 138 -7.74 -31.27 -0.83
N LYS A 139 -6.77 -30.40 -0.53
CA LYS A 139 -6.86 -29.43 0.58
C LYS A 139 -7.54 -28.12 0.21
N LEU A 140 -7.77 -27.84 -1.08
CA LEU A 140 -8.31 -26.54 -1.52
C LEU A 140 -9.62 -26.17 -0.82
N LYS A 141 -10.54 -27.14 -0.63
CA LYS A 141 -11.80 -26.91 0.10
C LYS A 141 -11.57 -26.49 1.55
N ALA A 142 -10.59 -27.12 2.23
CA ALA A 142 -10.24 -26.77 3.60
C ALA A 142 -9.56 -25.40 3.70
N ILE A 143 -8.75 -25.02 2.70
CA ILE A 143 -8.13 -23.70 2.64
C ILE A 143 -9.21 -22.63 2.42
N LYS A 144 -10.13 -22.84 1.46
CA LYS A 144 -11.28 -21.96 1.20
C LYS A 144 -12.07 -21.73 2.49
N GLN A 145 -12.44 -22.80 3.21
CA GLN A 145 -13.17 -22.69 4.47
C GLN A 145 -12.39 -21.93 5.56
N ALA A 146 -11.12 -22.30 5.79
CA ALA A 146 -10.30 -21.65 6.79
C ALA A 146 -10.11 -20.14 6.50
N GLN A 147 -9.97 -19.78 5.23
CA GLN A 147 -9.87 -18.39 4.81
C GLN A 147 -11.19 -17.64 4.95
N THR A 148 -12.32 -18.26 4.62
CA THR A 148 -13.65 -17.71 4.89
C THR A 148 -13.81 -17.40 6.38
N ASP A 149 -13.52 -18.36 7.25
CA ASP A 149 -13.64 -18.20 8.70
C ASP A 149 -12.72 -17.09 9.22
N PHE A 150 -11.47 -17.05 8.73
CA PHE A 150 -10.52 -16.00 9.05
C PHE A 150 -11.02 -14.62 8.61
N ILE A 151 -11.57 -14.49 7.40
CA ILE A 151 -12.11 -13.22 6.89
C ILE A 151 -13.32 -12.79 7.71
N ILE A 152 -14.26 -13.69 8.01
CA ILE A 152 -15.42 -13.39 8.85
C ILE A 152 -14.94 -12.82 10.19
N LYS A 153 -14.04 -13.52 10.88
CA LYS A 153 -13.49 -13.08 12.16
C LYS A 153 -12.78 -11.73 12.05
N THR A 154 -11.91 -11.56 11.05
CA THR A 154 -11.13 -10.33 10.84
C THR A 154 -12.00 -9.13 10.54
N LEU A 155 -13.16 -9.36 9.92
CA LEU A 155 -14.13 -8.31 9.61
C LEU A 155 -15.19 -8.15 10.71
N GLY A 156 -15.03 -8.74 11.90
CA GLY A 156 -15.96 -8.60 13.03
C GLY A 156 -17.23 -9.46 12.93
N GLY A 157 -17.29 -10.39 12.00
CA GLY A 157 -18.39 -11.35 11.89
C GLY A 157 -18.30 -12.50 12.91
N PRO A 158 -19.37 -13.29 13.05
CA PRO A 158 -19.45 -14.38 14.02
C PRO A 158 -18.63 -15.60 13.55
N SER A 159 -17.32 -15.59 13.77
CA SER A 159 -16.47 -16.75 13.50
C SER A 159 -15.44 -16.98 14.59
N ASP A 160 -15.37 -18.24 15.05
CA ASP A 160 -14.41 -18.72 16.03
C ASP A 160 -13.14 -19.28 15.37
N TYR A 161 -12.68 -18.65 14.28
CA TYR A 161 -11.43 -19.06 13.63
C TYR A 161 -10.32 -19.17 14.67
N SER A 162 -9.83 -20.40 14.85
CA SER A 162 -8.84 -20.84 15.84
C SER A 162 -7.71 -21.62 15.17
N GLY A 163 -7.56 -21.45 13.86
CA GLY A 163 -6.48 -22.07 13.09
C GLY A 163 -5.11 -21.50 13.47
N ARG A 164 -4.07 -22.12 12.91
CA ARG A 164 -2.68 -21.64 13.02
C ARG A 164 -2.57 -20.18 12.56
N SER A 165 -1.56 -19.49 13.08
CA SER A 165 -1.26 -18.13 12.65
C SER A 165 -0.92 -18.10 11.15
N LEU A 166 -1.17 -16.96 10.50
CA LEU A 166 -0.79 -16.80 9.09
C LEU A 166 0.73 -16.98 8.91
N GLU A 167 1.54 -16.53 9.87
CA GLU A 167 3.00 -16.72 9.85
C GLU A 167 3.36 -18.21 9.81
N GLU A 168 2.83 -19.02 10.73
CA GLU A 168 3.11 -20.46 10.78
C GLU A 168 2.62 -21.21 9.52
N ILE A 169 1.47 -20.80 8.96
CA ILE A 169 0.92 -21.43 7.76
C ILE A 169 1.80 -21.13 6.54
N HIS A 170 2.27 -19.89 6.40
CA HIS A 170 2.99 -19.44 5.21
C HIS A 170 4.52 -19.64 5.31
N ALA A 171 5.10 -19.80 6.51
CA ALA A 171 6.53 -19.98 6.71
C ALA A 171 7.15 -21.17 5.94
N VAL A 172 6.34 -22.20 5.67
CA VAL A 172 6.77 -23.41 4.93
C VAL A 172 6.51 -23.31 3.43
N LEU A 173 5.94 -22.20 2.96
CA LEU A 173 5.63 -21.98 1.55
C LEU A 173 6.73 -21.11 0.93
N ALA A 174 7.15 -21.45 -0.29
CA ALA A 174 8.09 -20.63 -1.07
C ALA A 174 7.39 -19.40 -1.69
N ILE A 175 6.64 -18.67 -0.86
CA ILE A 175 5.95 -17.44 -1.22
C ILE A 175 6.94 -16.27 -1.09
N THR A 176 6.81 -15.30 -1.96
CA THR A 176 7.65 -14.10 -2.04
C THR A 176 6.73 -12.93 -2.34
N ASP A 177 7.23 -11.70 -2.24
CA ASP A 177 6.44 -10.49 -2.55
C ASP A 177 5.82 -10.57 -3.96
N TYR A 178 6.50 -11.19 -4.92
CA TYR A 178 5.98 -11.46 -6.27
C TYR A 178 4.65 -12.23 -6.32
N HIS A 179 4.36 -13.03 -5.29
CA HIS A 179 3.11 -13.80 -5.16
C HIS A 179 2.04 -13.06 -4.36
N ILE A 180 2.38 -11.95 -3.70
CA ILE A 180 1.47 -11.19 -2.83
C ILE A 180 1.10 -9.83 -3.45
N ASP A 181 1.97 -9.26 -4.27
CA ASP A 181 1.78 -8.01 -5.04
C ASP A 181 0.84 -8.18 -6.25
#